data_AF-A0A2N7VN83-F1
#
_entry.id   AF-A0A2N7VN83-F1
#
_cell.length_a   1.000
_cell.length_b   1.000
_cell.length_c   1.000
_cell.angle_alpha   90.00
_cell.angle_beta   90.00
_cell.angle_gamma   90.00
#
_symmetry.space_group_name_H-M   'P 1'
#
loop_
_entity.id
_entity.type
_entity.pdbx_description
1 polymer ?
#
loop_
_entity_poly.entity_id
_entity_poly.type
_entity_poly.pdbx_seq_one_letter_code
_entity_poly.pdbx_strand_id
1 'polypeptide(L)' 'MNGAAAIICAWGSHPAARKRDGSVVDLMRDAATQGKLFHLGLNKDGSPKHPLYIAAGVQPERLEWSVR' A
#
# COMPACT_ATOMS: atom_id res chain seq x y z
N MET A 1 -20.14 -3.48 12.43
CA MET A 1 -19.19 -4.27 11.61
C MET A 1 -17.79 -3.77 11.93
N ASN A 2 -16.87 -4.63 12.38
CA ASN A 2 -15.50 -4.22 12.67
C ASN A 2 -14.65 -4.39 11.41
N GLY A 3 -14.42 -3.30 10.68
CA GLY A 3 -13.49 -3.29 9.53
C GLY A 3 -12.04 -3.44 9.98
N ALA A 4 -11.12 -3.53 9.02
CA ALA A 4 -9.69 -3.57 9.33
C ALA A 4 -9.24 -2.33 10.13
N ALA A 5 -8.32 -2.53 11.08
CA ALA A 5 -7.68 -1.43 11.82
C ALA A 5 -6.56 -0.78 10.99
N ALA A 6 -5.83 -1.57 10.21
CA ALA A 6 -4.78 -1.14 9.29
C ALA A 6 -4.69 -2.09 8.10
N ILE A 7 -4.30 -1.56 6.94
CA ILE A 7 -4.08 -2.31 5.70
C ILE A 7 -2.65 -2.02 5.24
N ILE A 8 -1.85 -3.08 5.09
CA ILE A 8 -0.48 -2.98 4.60
C ILE A 8 -0.46 -3.24 3.09
N CYS A 9 -0.13 -2.22 2.32
CA CYS A 9 0.11 -2.30 0.89
C CYS A 9 1.51 -2.85 0.61
N ALA A 10 1.61 -3.82 -0.31
CA ALA A 10 2.79 -4.68 -0.42
C ALA A 10 3.03 -5.27 -1.84
N TRP A 11 2.50 -4.63 -2.90
CA TRP A 11 2.48 -5.22 -4.25
C TRP A 11 3.81 -5.18 -5.03
N GLY A 12 4.82 -4.46 -4.56
CA GLY A 12 6.13 -4.38 -5.19
C GLY A 12 6.15 -3.61 -6.52
N SER A 13 7.31 -3.58 -7.18
CA SER A 13 7.56 -2.79 -8.40
C SER A 13 7.33 -3.56 -9.71
N HIS A 14 6.71 -4.75 -9.63
CA HIS A 14 6.51 -5.59 -10.81
C HIS A 14 5.56 -4.88 -11.81
N PRO A 15 5.87 -4.85 -13.13
CA PRO A 15 5.06 -4.13 -14.11
C PRO A 15 3.57 -4.51 -14.15
N ALA A 16 3.25 -5.75 -13.81
CA ALA A 16 1.87 -6.22 -13.72
C ALA A 16 1.07 -5.51 -12.61
N ALA A 17 1.70 -5.14 -11.49
CA ALA A 17 1.05 -4.43 -10.40
C ALA A 17 0.73 -2.97 -10.77
N ARG A 18 1.63 -2.30 -11.50
CA ARG A 18 1.44 -0.91 -12.00
C ARG A 18 0.21 -0.72 -12.88
N LYS A 19 -0.31 -1.79 -13.48
CA LYS A 19 -1.54 -1.70 -14.30
C LYS A 19 -2.80 -1.55 -13.46
N ARG A 20 -2.72 -1.77 -12.14
CA ARG A 20 -3.89 -1.90 -11.26
C ARG A 20 -3.74 -1.19 -9.92
N ASP A 21 -2.54 -0.70 -9.60
CA ASP A 21 -2.25 -0.07 -8.31
C ASP A 21 -3.14 1.14 -8.04
N GLY A 22 -3.29 2.06 -9.00
CA GLY A 22 -4.20 3.21 -8.89
C GLY A 22 -5.65 2.78 -8.60
N SER A 23 -6.21 1.88 -9.41
CA SER A 23 -7.60 1.43 -9.23
C SER A 23 -7.84 0.72 -7.89
N VAL A 24 -6.85 -0.03 -7.39
CA VAL A 24 -6.94 -0.66 -6.07
C VAL A 24 -6.89 0.39 -4.96
N VAL A 25 -6.01 1.39 -5.08
CA VAL A 25 -5.94 2.47 -4.09
C VAL A 25 -7.24 3.26 -4.06
N ASP A 26 -7.82 3.59 -5.21
CA ASP A 26 -9.08 4.32 -5.30
C ASP A 26 -10.24 3.52 -4.68
N LEU A 27 -10.34 2.22 -5.01
CA LEU A 27 -11.32 1.33 -4.38
C LEU A 27 -11.19 1.31 -2.84
N MET A 28 -9.96 1.32 -2.34
CA MET A 28 -9.70 1.30 -0.89
C MET A 28 -9.92 2.66 -0.22
N ARG A 29 -9.85 3.76 -0.98
CA ARG A 29 -10.23 5.09 -0.50
C ARG A 29 -11.74 5.24 -0.40
N ASP A 30 -12.47 4.74 -1.38
CA ASP A 30 -13.93 4.80 -1.42
C ASP A 30 -14.59 3.85 -0.41
N ALA A 31 -13.90 2.78 -0.04
CA ALA A 31 -14.33 1.90 1.04
C ALA A 31 -14.18 2.57 2.43
N ALA A 32 -14.84 2.01 3.46
CA ALA A 32 -14.71 2.41 4.88
C ALA A 32 -13.30 2.19 5.49
N THR A 33 -12.29 2.06 4.63
CA THR A 33 -10.86 1.90 4.89
C THR A 33 -10.07 3.19 4.62
N GLN A 34 -10.76 4.29 4.28
CA GLN A 34 -10.17 5.62 4.15
C GLN A 34 -9.30 5.96 5.37
N GLY A 35 -8.04 6.35 5.12
CA GLY A 35 -7.09 6.70 6.16
C GLY A 35 -6.43 5.52 6.89
N LYS A 36 -6.62 4.28 6.44
CA LYS A 36 -6.03 3.06 7.03
C LYS A 36 -5.04 2.35 6.10
N LEU A 37 -4.57 3.01 5.05
CA LEU A 37 -3.57 2.47 4.13
C LEU A 37 -2.16 2.80 4.60
N PHE A 38 -1.32 1.77 4.69
CA PHE A 38 0.05 1.86 5.16
C PHE A 38 0.99 1.05 4.25
N HIS A 39 2.30 1.27 4.39
CA HIS A 39 3.36 0.47 3.76
C HIS A 39 4.50 0.21 4.74
N LEU A 40 5.34 -0.79 4.44
CA LEU A 40 6.59 -1.06 5.17
C LEU A 40 7.82 -0.43 4.50
N GLY A 41 7.58 0.44 3.52
CA GLY A 41 8.60 1.16 2.76
C GLY A 41 8.23 1.23 1.28
N LEU A 42 8.86 2.15 0.54
CA LEU A 42 8.61 2.36 -0.88
C LEU A 42 9.84 2.01 -1.73
N ASN A 43 9.60 1.45 -2.91
CA ASN A 43 10.61 1.33 -3.96
C ASN A 43 10.90 2.69 -4.58
N LYS A 44 11.97 2.78 -5.39
CA LYS A 44 12.33 4.02 -6.12
C LYS A 44 11.20 4.53 -7.02
N ASP A 45 10.38 3.64 -7.56
CA ASP A 45 9.24 4.00 -8.40
C ASP A 45 8.01 4.46 -7.60
N GLY A 46 8.06 4.41 -6.27
CA GLY A 46 6.96 4.76 -5.36
C GLY A 46 6.05 3.59 -5.00
N SER A 47 6.26 2.39 -5.56
CA SER A 47 5.45 1.22 -5.19
C SER A 47 5.78 0.70 -3.77
N PRO A 48 4.80 0.23 -2.98
CA PRO A 48 5.04 -0.38 -1.69
C PRO A 48 5.91 -1.64 -1.81
N LYS A 49 6.96 -1.74 -0.98
CA LYS A 49 7.87 -2.90 -0.99
C LYS A 49 7.16 -4.18 -0.55
N HIS A 50 7.61 -5.31 -1.12
CA HIS A 50 7.15 -6.62 -0.69
C HIS A 50 7.77 -6.98 0.68
N PRO A 51 6.99 -7.44 1.68
CA PRO A 51 7.47 -7.73 3.04
C PRO A 51 8.64 -8.71 3.11
N LEU A 52 8.74 -9.64 2.14
CA LEU A 52 9.86 -10.59 2.04
C LEU A 52 11.24 -9.91 2.03
N TYR A 53 11.32 -8.66 1.54
CA TYR A 53 12.58 -7.92 1.42
C TYR A 53 12.75 -6.82 2.49
N ILE A 54 11.98 -6.89 3.58
CA ILE A 54 11.98 -5.90 4.66
C ILE A 54 12.47 -6.57 5.94
N ALA A 55 13.33 -5.85 6.67
CA ALA A 55 13.81 -6.33 7.97
C ALA A 55 12.65 -6.43 8.98
N ALA A 56 12.77 -7.38 9.90
CA ALA A 56 11.83 -7.48 11.02
C ALA A 56 11.86 -6.19 11.88
N GLY A 57 10.71 -5.84 12.45
CA GLY A 57 10.56 -4.67 13.34
C GLY A 57 10.30 -3.34 12.64
N VAL A 58 10.36 -3.27 11.30
CA VAL A 58 9.93 -2.09 10.54
C VAL A 58 8.47 -1.79 10.84
N GLN A 59 8.20 -0.55 11.24
CA GLN A 59 6.86 -0.09 11.57
C GLN A 59 6.13 0.42 10.31
N PRO A 60 4.81 0.25 10.20
CA PRO A 60 4.05 0.78 9.08
C PRO A 60 4.02 2.31 9.05
N GLU A 61 4.15 2.86 7.85
CA GLU A 61 3.99 4.29 7.57
C GLU A 61 2.78 4.51 6.66
N ARG A 62 2.15 5.68 6.76
CA ARG A 62 0.95 6.01 5.98
C ARG A 62 1.27 6.04 4.49
N LEU A 63 0.44 5.38 3.68
CA LEU A 63 0.60 5.40 2.23
C LEU A 63 -0.03 6.67 1.64
N GLU A 64 0.83 7.63 1.30
CA GLU A 64 0.47 8.86 0.58
C GLU A 64 0.54 8.64 -0.94
N TRP A 65 -0.47 7.98 -1.52
CA TRP A 65 -0.50 7.68 -2.95
C TRP A 65 -1.11 8.82 -3.76
N SER A 66 -0.31 9.63 -4.44
CA SER A 66 -0.84 10.55 -5.45
C SER A 66 -0.99 9.80 -6.77
N VAL A 67 -2.21 9.79 -7.34
CA VAL A 67 -2.44 9.27 -8.69
C VAL A 67 -1.50 10.04 -9.63
N ARG A 68 -0.61 9.34 -10.32
CA ARG A 68 0.29 9.93 -11.31
C ARG A 68 -0.39 10.07 -12.66
#